data_AF-A0A512IHW7-F1
#
_entry.id   AF-A0A512IHW7-F1
#
_cell.length_a   1.000
_cell.length_b   1.000
_cell.length_c   1.000
_cell.angle_alpha   90.00
_cell.angle_beta   90.00
_cell.angle_gamma   90.00
#
_symmetry.space_group_name_H-M   'P 1'
#
loop_
_entity.id
_entity.type
_entity.pdbx_description
1 polymer ?
#
loop_
_entity_poly.entity_id
_entity_poly.type
_entity_poly.pdbx_seq_one_letter_code
_entity_poly.pdbx_strand_id
1 'polypeptide(L)'
;MPGAAPIEIASADKSRHRLSRHGDRQLNSVLHTIAITQIRMPNSRGHRYYRTKIDQGKTPREATRCLKRRLADHLWRVMISDEARRLERSQTAQAAA
;
A
#
# COMPACT_ATOMS: atom_id res chain seq x y z
N MET A 1 -4.79 -10.19 -8.99
CA MET A 1 -3.69 -9.32 -8.50
C MET A 1 -4.21 -7.89 -8.34
N PRO A 2 -4.09 -7.25 -7.17
CA PRO A 2 -4.48 -5.86 -7.00
C PRO A 2 -3.47 -4.98 -7.74
N GLY A 3 -3.96 -4.15 -8.67
CA GLY A 3 -3.17 -3.32 -9.58
C GLY A 3 -2.34 -2.23 -8.89
N ALA A 4 -1.23 -2.63 -8.27
CA ALA A 4 -0.15 -1.78 -7.77
C ALA A 4 1.06 -1.74 -8.74
N ALA A 5 0.92 -2.31 -9.94
CA ALA A 5 1.94 -2.26 -10.98
C ALA A 5 1.88 -0.89 -11.70
N PRO A 6 2.98 -0.11 -11.74
CA PRO A 6 3.09 1.06 -12.60
C PRO A 6 3.04 0.62 -14.06
N ILE A 7 2.17 1.23 -14.87
CA ILE A 7 2.26 1.16 -16.34
C ILE A 7 3.06 2.39 -16.75
N GLU A 8 4.26 2.19 -17.26
CA GLU A 8 5.02 3.27 -17.90
C GLU A 8 4.45 3.56 -19.28
N ILE A 9 4.15 4.84 -19.55
CA ILE A 9 3.92 5.36 -20.90
C ILE A 9 4.90 6.52 -21.02
N ALA A 10 6.02 6.28 -21.70
CA ALA A 10 6.93 7.34 -22.12
C ALA A 10 6.37 7.99 -23.39
N SER A 11 6.01 9.26 -23.30
CA SER A 11 5.95 10.18 -24.43
C SER A 11 6.64 11.46 -23.99
N ALA A 12 7.48 11.98 -24.88
CA ALA A 12 8.49 12.99 -24.63
C ALA A 12 8.12 14.06 -23.59
N ASP A 13 9.10 14.34 -22.72
CA ASP A 13 9.27 15.62 -22.00
C ASP A 13 8.37 15.94 -20.78
N LYS A 14 7.33 15.16 -20.43
CA LYS A 14 6.63 15.35 -19.12
C LYS A 14 6.18 14.02 -18.50
N SER A 15 6.89 13.56 -17.47
CA SER A 15 6.60 12.31 -16.72
C SER A 15 5.27 12.37 -15.94
N ARG A 16 4.13 12.28 -16.63
CA ARG A 16 2.80 12.19 -16.01
C ARG A 16 2.41 10.72 -15.83
N HIS A 17 2.63 10.22 -14.62
CA HIS A 17 2.16 8.90 -14.18
C HIS A 17 0.63 8.85 -14.09
N ARG A 18 -0.03 8.13 -15.01
CA ARG A 18 -1.49 7.89 -14.93
C ARG A 18 -1.80 6.80 -13.90
N LEU A 19 -2.75 7.09 -13.01
CA LEU A 19 -3.25 6.14 -12.02
C LEU A 19 -4.12 5.08 -12.74
N SER A 20 -3.76 3.79 -12.63
CA SER A 20 -4.57 2.69 -13.14
C SER A 20 -5.97 2.73 -12.52
N ARG A 21 -7.01 2.81 -13.36
CA ARG A 21 -8.43 2.82 -12.94
C ARG A 21 -9.05 1.42 -12.77
N HIS A 22 -8.31 0.39 -13.16
CA HIS A 22 -8.74 -1.03 -13.18
C HIS A 22 -8.31 -1.84 -11.95
N GLY A 23 -7.81 -1.18 -10.89
CA GLY A 23 -7.57 -1.84 -9.60
C GLY A 23 -8.84 -1.94 -8.75
N ASP A 24 -8.81 -2.78 -7.73
CA ASP A 24 -9.84 -2.83 -6.68
C ASP A 24 -10.02 -1.43 -6.07
N ARG A 25 -11.17 -0.81 -6.37
CA ARG A 25 -11.49 0.56 -5.93
C ARG A 25 -11.73 0.63 -4.43
N GLN A 26 -12.23 -0.44 -3.84
CA GLN A 26 -12.48 -0.51 -2.41
C GLN A 26 -11.15 -0.56 -1.66
N LEU A 27 -10.23 -1.43 -2.08
CA LEU A 27 -8.89 -1.48 -1.50
C LEU A 27 -8.15 -0.15 -1.64
N ASN A 28 -8.22 0.48 -2.82
CA ASN A 28 -7.60 1.80 -3.04
C ASN A 28 -8.23 2.90 -2.18
N SER A 29 -9.54 2.86 -1.95
CA SER A 29 -10.26 3.79 -1.06
C SER A 29 -9.83 3.60 0.39
N VAL A 30 -9.80 2.36 0.88
CA VAL A 30 -9.37 2.02 2.24
C VAL A 30 -7.93 2.47 2.49
N LEU A 31 -7.02 2.17 1.55
CA LEU A 31 -5.62 2.63 1.61
C LEU A 31 -5.53 4.16 1.66
N HIS A 32 -6.41 4.86 0.95
CA HIS A 32 -6.46 6.31 0.99
C HIS A 32 -6.89 6.85 2.34
N THR A 33 -7.96 6.28 2.92
CA THR A 33 -8.47 6.64 4.24
C THR A 33 -7.43 6.40 5.31
N ILE A 34 -6.81 5.21 5.33
CA ILE A 34 -5.74 4.88 6.28
C ILE A 34 -4.58 5.87 6.15
N ALA A 35 -4.15 6.19 4.94
CA ALA A 35 -3.06 7.14 4.72
C ALA A 35 -3.40 8.54 5.26
N ILE A 36 -4.60 9.07 5.01
CA ILE A 36 -5.03 10.38 5.54
C ILE A 36 -5.06 10.35 7.06
N THR A 37 -5.66 9.32 7.65
CA THR A 37 -5.76 9.17 9.11
C THR A 37 -4.37 9.08 9.75
N GLN A 38 -3.45 8.31 9.16
CA GLN A 38 -2.07 8.24 9.65
C GLN A 38 -1.28 9.53 9.47
N ILE A 39 -1.54 10.32 8.42
CA ILE A 39 -0.92 11.65 8.26
C ILE A 39 -1.45 12.63 9.31
N ARG A 40 -2.73 12.56 9.66
CA ARG A 40 -3.34 13.44 10.68
C ARG A 40 -2.91 13.13 12.11
N MET A 41 -2.57 11.87 12.42
CA MET A 41 -2.17 11.45 13.77
C MET A 41 -0.65 11.62 14.00
N PRO A 42 -0.20 12.57 14.83
CA PRO A 42 1.23 12.90 15.00
C PRO A 42 2.07 11.75 15.54
N ASN A 43 1.47 10.90 16.37
CA ASN A 43 2.12 9.75 17.02
C ASN A 43 2.19 8.51 16.12
N SER A 44 1.66 8.56 14.88
CA SER A 44 1.64 7.42 13.98
C SER A 44 2.97 7.22 13.25
N ARG A 45 3.34 5.95 13.02
CA ARG A 45 4.48 5.58 12.17
C ARG A 45 4.34 6.14 10.74
N GLY A 46 3.11 6.26 10.25
CA GLY A 46 2.84 6.86 8.93
C GLY A 46 3.12 8.36 8.87
N HIS A 47 2.85 9.10 9.96
CA HIS A 47 3.17 10.52 10.07
C HIS A 47 4.67 10.77 10.04
N ARG A 48 5.44 10.01 10.82
CA ARG A 48 6.92 10.07 10.79
C ARG A 48 7.46 9.79 9.39
N TYR A 49 6.98 8.72 8.75
CA TYR A 49 7.42 8.37 7.40
C TYR A 49 7.07 9.45 6.36
N TYR A 50 5.88 10.04 6.46
CA TYR A 50 5.47 11.17 5.63
C TYR A 50 6.39 12.37 5.82
N ARG A 51 6.66 12.76 7.07
CA ARG A 51 7.57 13.88 7.38
C ARG A 51 8.99 13.63 6.88
N THR A 52 9.54 12.43 7.06
CA THR A 52 10.86 12.07 6.50
C THR A 52 10.88 12.19 4.97
N LYS A 53 9.78 11.90 4.27
CA LYS A 53 9.70 12.05 2.81
C LYS A 53 9.60 13.51 2.38
N ILE A 54 8.93 14.36 3.16
CA ILE A 54 8.89 15.82 2.95
C ILE A 54 10.28 16.43 3.17
N ASP A 55 10.96 16.01 4.23
CA ASP A 55 12.33 16.44 4.56
C ASP A 55 13.34 16.05 3.46
N GLN A 56 13.10 14.92 2.78
CA GLN A 56 13.84 14.49 1.58
C GLN A 56 13.52 15.30 0.32
N GLY A 57 12.76 16.39 0.42
CA GLY A 57 12.43 17.27 -0.70
C GLY A 57 11.30 16.77 -1.61
N LYS A 58 10.57 15.72 -1.22
CA LYS A 58 9.44 15.22 -2.03
C LYS A 58 8.21 16.10 -1.86
N THR A 59 7.42 16.24 -2.92
CA THR A 59 6.15 16.96 -2.82
C THR A 59 5.16 16.22 -1.91
N PRO A 60 4.20 16.92 -1.28
CA PRO A 60 3.14 16.30 -0.47
C PRO A 60 2.39 15.16 -1.17
N ARG A 61 2.20 15.28 -2.49
CA ARG A 61 1.53 14.27 -3.32
C ARG A 61 2.39 13.01 -3.47
N GLU A 62 3.69 13.17 -3.67
CA GLU A 62 4.64 12.05 -3.79
C GLU A 62 4.89 11.35 -2.45
N ALA A 63 4.99 12.11 -1.37
CA ALA A 63 5.11 11.56 -0.01
C ALA A 63 3.87 10.72 0.35
N THR A 64 2.67 11.20 0.03
CA THR A 64 1.41 10.46 0.22
C THR A 64 1.38 9.19 -0.63
N ARG A 65 1.83 9.24 -1.89
CA ARG A 65 1.92 8.06 -2.77
C ARG A 65 2.91 7.02 -2.21
N CYS A 66 4.06 7.46 -1.70
CA CYS A 66 5.05 6.58 -1.06
C CYS A 66 4.48 5.88 0.18
N LEU A 67 3.68 6.60 0.99
CA LEU A 67 3.02 6.04 2.16
C LEU A 67 1.98 4.98 1.76
N LYS A 68 1.11 5.30 0.79
CA LYS A 68 0.11 4.35 0.27
C LYS A 68 0.75 3.06 -0.26
N ARG A 69 1.85 3.16 -1.01
CA ARG A 69 2.58 1.99 -1.51
C ARG A 69 3.11 1.12 -0.37
N ARG A 70 3.74 1.74 0.63
CA ARG A 70 4.27 1.03 1.80
C ARG A 70 3.16 0.31 2.60
N LEU A 71 1.98 0.93 2.70
CA LEU A 71 0.81 0.30 3.33
C LEU A 71 0.31 -0.90 2.52
N ALA A 72 0.23 -0.77 1.19
CA ALA A 72 -0.16 -1.88 0.32
C ALA A 72 0.83 -3.07 0.45
N ASP A 73 2.13 -2.80 0.41
CA ASP A 73 3.17 -3.83 0.56
C ASP A 73 3.08 -4.54 1.92
N HIS A 74 2.78 -3.79 2.98
CA HIS A 74 2.61 -4.35 4.31
C HIS A 74 1.35 -5.22 4.42
N LEU A 75 0.21 -4.73 3.91
CA LEU A 75 -1.04 -5.50 3.90
C LEU A 75 -0.89 -6.79 3.11
N TRP A 76 -0.25 -6.73 1.94
CA TRP A 76 0.02 -7.92 1.13
C TRP A 76 0.83 -8.98 1.90
N ARG A 77 1.90 -8.56 2.59
CA ARG A 77 2.72 -9.46 3.42
C ARG A 77 1.91 -10.08 4.57
N VAL A 78 1.07 -9.29 5.23
CA VAL A 78 0.21 -9.77 6.30
C VAL A 78 -0.81 -10.78 5.78
N MET A 79 -1.46 -10.49 4.64
CA MET A 79 -2.44 -11.40 4.03
C MET A 79 -1.81 -12.73 3.61
N ILE A 80 -0.62 -12.72 3.01
CA ILE A 80 0.11 -13.96 2.68
C ILE A 80 0.46 -14.74 3.96
N SER A 81 0.94 -14.06 4.99
CA SER A 81 1.28 -14.71 6.26
C SER A 81 0.06 -15.31 6.95
N ASP A 82 -1.10 -14.65 6.85
CA ASP A 82 -2.35 -15.14 7.39
C ASP A 82 -2.87 -16.34 6.61
N GLU A 83 -2.79 -16.30 5.28
CA GLU A 83 -3.16 -17.43 4.42
C GLU A 83 -2.26 -18.65 4.68
N ALA A 84 -0.95 -18.46 4.81
CA ALA A 84 -0.03 -19.55 5.17
C ALA A 84 -0.42 -20.20 6.51
N ARG A 85 -0.73 -19.38 7.53
CA ARG A 85 -1.20 -19.86 8.83
C ARG A 85 -2.55 -20.58 8.74
N ARG A 86 -3.45 -20.13 7.87
CA ARG A 86 -4.74 -20.77 7.63
C ARG A 86 -4.57 -22.15 7.02
N LEU A 87 -3.68 -22.27 6.04
CA LEU A 87 -3.35 -23.55 5.41
C LEU A 87 -2.74 -24.54 6.41
N GLU A 88 -1.77 -24.10 7.22
CA GLU A 88 -1.19 -24.91 8.30
C GLU A 88 -2.26 -25.45 9.25
N ARG A 89 -3.18 -24.58 9.71
CA ARG A 89 -4.30 -24.98 10.59
C ARG A 89 -5.23 -26.00 9.95
N SER A 90 -5.54 -25.84 8.66
CA SER A 90 -6.39 -26.79 7.94
C SER A 90 -5.72 -28.16 7.79
N GLN A 91 -4.40 -28.20 7.59
CA GLN A 91 -3.62 -29.44 7.54
C GLN A 91 -3.54 -30.12 8.91
N THR A 92 -3.34 -29.35 9.99
CA THR A 92 -3.35 -29.93 11.36
C THR A 92 -4.72 -30.50 11.71
N ALA A 93 -5.80 -29.83 11.31
CA ALA A 93 -7.16 -30.30 11.54
C ALA A 93 -7.51 -31.56 10.72
N GLN A 94 -6.96 -31.72 9.52
CA GLN A 94 -7.10 -32.93 8.71
C GLN A 94 -6.26 -34.10 9.22
N ALA A 95 -5.10 -33.86 9.83
CA ALA A 95 -4.24 -34.90 10.39
C ALA A 95 -4.68 -35.40 11.78
N ALA A 96 -5.56 -34.66 12.46
CA ALA A 96 -6.13 -35.00 13.76
C ALA A 96 -7.50 -35.69 13.68
N ALA A 97 -8.01 -35.93 12.46
CA ALA A 97 -9.23 -36.68 12.17
C ALA A 97 -8.87 -38.04 11.56
#